data_AF-A0A1G3MUP7-F1
#
_entry.id   AF-A0A1G3MUP7-F1
#
_cell.length_a   1.000
_cell.length_b   1.000
_cell.length_c   1.000
_cell.angle_alpha   90.00
_cell.angle_beta   90.00
_cell.angle_gamma   90.00
#
_symmetry.space_group_name_H-M   'P 1'
#
loop_
_entity.id
_entity.type
_entity.pdbx_description
1 polymer ?
#
loop_
_entity_poly.entity_id
_entity_poly.type
_entity_poly.pdbx_seq_one_letter_code
_entity_poly.pdbx_strand_id
1 'polypeptide(L)'
;MKTSVLGRFFLVAAIYIVIFIALVVIQHPLGGPFSLSAGALQLRGRLMTDEQTLDTLELGANGLVFVFSAEKPLRYRTAEGRQVEALPVSYEAGDQGFSIAFDDGSRFSAAADGEGRLSWQAETPVPVAAIDLAYRLSRNAAIVLEEEFDGLYVVSSGTEWSVSNLHAALEADRVELAVSRGRPLAVSMLTRDVAPPPGIVQLLPPVALSDADWTAELSAWRDKAWRALSGPRFNARRVEWSDSAGRQAYSNTALMMHVAELMQRGLYEQANTLITAVRSQHLDEIDWQASAIAGNVAPSQQWREATDRERAAALADQLAAGSLLPFEQSDLIHFVFDRAAPGLSNRVLQQASRLDYDSLDTRQLVAMLEHQSAANAYLSEAENPFAPALAQAGKLVEAIRKLELDYWFVSASEEIPDGVVDTRLSIRAARQLLRLGEETATPLYSIAGQAIIGSLLRQADLNAAIPAGFSLLDGGVQSAGEKYDAEQLYPLLVDAPYYPRAISYYRSITPGTWAWAASPQFAMSRSGEALVFTADYPVGNAHYPTISGIRPFRAIQLYNINYNMDPSFERYNSAGYFYKRSEGVIYVKLSHRADKESIRFIY
;
A
#
# COMPACT_ATOMS: atom_id res chain seq x y z
N MET A 1 69.91 44.91 44.10
CA MET A 1 68.83 45.93 44.07
C MET A 1 67.91 45.70 45.27
N LYS A 2 67.77 46.70 46.16
CA LYS A 2 66.86 46.63 47.32
C LYS A 2 65.43 46.87 46.82
N THR A 3 64.67 45.81 46.59
CA THR A 3 63.23 45.92 46.30
C THR A 3 62.55 46.57 47.50
N SER A 4 61.86 47.70 47.26
CA SER A 4 61.12 48.43 48.29
C SER A 4 60.10 47.50 48.97
N VAL A 5 59.78 47.77 50.23
CA VAL A 5 58.81 47.01 51.02
C VAL A 5 57.46 46.88 50.29
N LEU A 6 57.11 47.89 49.48
CA LEU A 6 55.92 47.88 48.62
C LEU A 6 55.97 46.80 47.53
N GLY A 7 57.12 46.59 46.89
CA GLY A 7 57.27 45.60 45.82
C GLY A 7 57.18 44.15 46.33
N ARG A 8 57.60 43.90 47.58
CA ARG A 8 57.41 42.60 48.24
C ARG A 8 55.94 42.35 48.57
N PHE A 9 55.20 43.39 48.94
CA PHE A 9 53.77 43.28 49.23
C PHE A 9 52.96 42.93 47.97
N PHE A 10 53.26 43.56 46.83
CA PHE A 10 52.62 43.23 45.56
C PHE A 10 52.99 41.83 45.04
N LEU A 11 54.23 41.39 45.20
CA LEU A 11 54.64 40.04 44.81
C LEU A 11 53.92 38.98 45.64
N VAL A 12 53.84 39.18 46.96
CA VAL A 12 53.12 38.26 47.86
C VAL A 12 51.62 38.29 47.57
N ALA A 13 51.02 39.46 47.34
CA ALA A 13 49.61 39.55 46.97
C ALA A 13 49.32 38.86 45.63
N ALA A 14 50.18 39.02 44.62
CA ALA A 14 50.05 38.33 43.34
C ALA A 14 50.17 36.81 43.49
N ILE A 15 51.12 36.34 44.30
CA ILE A 15 51.26 34.91 44.62
C ILE A 15 50.02 34.39 45.36
N TYR A 16 49.49 35.15 46.33
CA TYR A 16 48.26 34.79 47.03
C TYR A 16 47.04 34.76 46.11
N ILE A 17 46.93 35.68 45.16
CA ILE A 17 45.86 35.67 44.15
C ILE A 17 46.00 34.46 43.24
N VAL A 18 47.21 34.12 42.79
CA VAL A 18 47.46 32.93 41.96
C VAL A 18 47.16 31.65 42.75
N ILE A 19 47.57 31.57 44.01
CA ILE A 19 47.27 30.43 44.89
C ILE A 19 45.77 30.35 45.18
N PHE A 20 45.09 31.49 45.38
CA PHE A 20 43.65 31.55 45.59
C PHE A 20 42.89 31.11 44.33
N ILE A 21 43.28 31.59 43.14
CA ILE A 21 42.71 31.14 41.86
C ILE A 21 42.98 29.64 41.66
N ALA A 22 44.19 29.16 41.95
CA ALA A 22 44.50 27.74 41.87
C ALA A 22 43.68 26.91 42.87
N LEU A 23 43.48 27.39 44.10
CA LEU A 23 42.63 26.74 45.11
C LEU A 23 41.15 26.75 44.72
N VAL A 24 40.65 27.84 44.13
CA VAL A 24 39.26 27.93 43.64
C VAL A 24 39.05 26.97 42.46
N VAL A 25 40.02 26.86 41.55
CA VAL A 25 39.98 25.91 40.42
C VAL A 25 40.11 24.45 40.90
N ILE A 26 40.83 24.20 41.99
CA ILE A 26 40.96 22.86 42.60
C ILE A 26 39.75 22.50 43.48
N GLN A 27 39.11 23.46 44.16
CA GLN A 27 37.96 23.23 45.05
C GLN A 27 36.61 23.18 44.31
N HIS A 28 36.55 23.64 43.06
CA HIS A 28 35.40 23.46 42.18
C HIS A 28 35.76 22.56 40.99
N PRO A 29 35.84 21.23 41.16
CA PRO A 29 35.80 20.35 40.01
C PRO A 29 34.52 20.64 39.22
N LEU A 30 34.64 20.74 37.89
CA LEU A 30 33.60 21.11 36.92
C LEU A 30 32.45 20.07 36.83
N GLY A 31 31.92 19.59 37.95
CA GLY A 31 30.75 18.73 38.05
C GLY A 31 29.49 19.57 38.19
N GLY A 32 28.95 20.08 37.10
CA GLY A 32 27.72 20.88 37.06
C GLY A 32 26.92 20.63 35.80
N PRO A 33 25.64 21.05 35.75
CA PRO A 33 24.86 20.97 34.53
C PRO A 33 25.46 21.90 33.47
N PHE A 34 25.53 21.44 32.23
CA PHE A 34 25.91 22.24 31.07
C PHE A 34 24.80 22.22 30.02
N SER A 35 24.78 23.26 29.18
CA SER A 35 23.89 23.38 28.04
C SER A 35 24.64 24.07 26.90
N LEU A 36 24.72 23.40 25.76
CA LEU A 36 25.35 23.87 24.53
C LEU A 36 24.31 23.93 23.41
N SER A 37 24.54 24.77 22.42
CA SER A 37 23.63 24.92 21.28
C SER A 37 24.43 25.13 20.00
N ALA A 38 24.00 24.46 18.93
CA ALA A 38 24.56 24.54 17.59
C ALA A 38 23.39 24.56 16.59
N GLY A 39 23.07 25.73 16.03
CA GLY A 39 21.86 25.91 15.22
C GLY A 39 20.58 25.59 16.02
N ALA A 40 19.75 24.69 15.49
CA ALA A 40 18.54 24.21 16.16
C ALA A 40 18.79 23.05 17.15
N LEU A 41 20.01 22.52 17.22
CA LEU A 41 20.39 21.44 18.15
C LEU A 41 20.74 22.00 19.52
N GLN A 42 20.27 21.30 20.56
CA GLN A 42 20.63 21.55 21.96
C GLN A 42 21.20 20.28 22.59
N LEU A 43 22.39 20.40 23.18
CA LEU A 43 23.00 19.36 23.99
C LEU A 43 23.01 19.83 25.45
N ARG A 44 22.43 19.05 26.35
CA ARG A 44 22.44 19.31 27.80
C ARG A 44 23.00 18.12 28.51
N GLY A 45 23.67 18.31 29.64
CA GLY A 45 24.13 17.19 30.42
C GLY A 45 24.60 17.56 31.81
N ARG A 46 24.99 16.55 32.57
CA ARG A 46 25.58 16.71 33.91
C ARG A 46 26.86 15.86 33.99
N LEU A 47 27.92 16.46 34.50
CA LEU A 47 29.18 15.77 34.80
C LEU A 47 29.15 15.24 36.25
N MET A 48 29.72 14.05 36.48
CA MET A 48 29.91 13.52 37.82
C MET A 48 31.00 14.28 38.58
N THR A 49 30.85 14.36 39.91
CA THR A 49 31.68 15.22 40.77
C THR A 49 33.12 14.71 40.95
N ASP A 50 33.33 13.40 40.78
CA ASP A 50 34.59 12.73 41.16
C ASP A 50 35.44 12.24 39.97
N GLU A 51 34.87 12.19 38.76
CA GLU A 51 35.56 11.83 37.52
C GLU A 51 34.93 12.65 36.37
N GLN A 52 35.68 12.98 35.30
CA GLN A 52 35.12 13.64 34.10
C GLN A 52 34.15 12.75 33.30
N THR A 53 33.43 11.86 33.97
CA THR A 53 32.44 10.94 33.42
C THR A 53 31.06 11.60 33.40
N LEU A 54 30.32 11.36 32.33
CA LEU A 54 29.00 11.95 32.09
C LEU A 54 27.93 11.14 32.83
N ASP A 55 27.09 11.85 33.59
CA ASP A 55 25.96 11.25 34.32
C ASP A 55 24.71 11.19 33.45
N THR A 56 24.38 12.32 32.81
CA THR A 56 23.27 12.43 31.88
C THR A 56 23.64 13.27 30.67
N LEU A 57 23.11 12.89 29.52
CA LEU A 57 23.18 13.65 28.27
C LEU A 57 21.80 13.66 27.60
N GLU A 58 21.33 14.85 27.27
CA GLU A 58 20.12 15.09 26.47
C GLU A 58 20.54 15.79 25.18
N LEU A 59 20.21 15.18 24.04
CA LEU A 59 20.44 15.76 22.72
C LEU A 59 19.11 15.90 22.00
N GLY A 60 18.69 17.13 21.72
CA GLY A 60 17.38 17.37 21.15
C GLY A 60 17.29 18.59 20.25
N ALA A 61 16.24 18.60 19.44
CA ALA A 61 15.85 19.71 18.60
C ALA A 61 14.36 19.63 18.27
N ASN A 62 13.75 20.79 18.00
CA ASN A 62 12.37 20.92 17.52
C ASN A 62 11.32 20.06 18.25
N GLY A 63 11.48 19.92 19.57
CA GLY A 63 10.55 19.21 20.43
C GLY A 63 10.88 17.75 20.73
N LEU A 64 11.78 17.12 19.96
CA LEU A 64 12.29 15.77 20.20
C LEU A 64 13.62 15.82 20.95
N VAL A 65 13.74 15.07 22.05
CA VAL A 65 14.96 15.02 22.88
C VAL A 65 15.34 13.58 23.16
N PHE A 66 16.49 13.14 22.67
CA PHE A 66 17.10 11.85 23.03
C PHE A 66 17.81 11.95 24.37
N VAL A 67 17.63 10.95 25.23
CA VAL A 67 18.14 10.93 26.60
C VAL A 67 19.07 9.73 26.79
N PHE A 68 20.27 10.00 27.28
CA PHE A 68 21.29 9.01 27.59
C PHE A 68 21.74 9.16 29.05
N SER A 69 21.55 8.12 29.85
CA SER A 69 21.97 8.07 31.26
C SER A 69 22.14 6.62 31.73
N ALA A 70 22.57 6.41 32.98
CA ALA A 70 22.61 5.08 33.59
C ALA A 70 21.24 4.37 33.61
N GLU A 71 20.15 5.13 33.74
CA GLU A 71 18.77 4.58 33.70
C GLU A 71 18.24 4.43 32.28
N LYS A 72 18.79 5.21 31.33
CA LYS A 72 18.38 5.23 29.93
C LYS A 72 19.61 5.11 29.02
N PRO A 73 20.29 3.95 28.99
CA PRO A 73 21.48 3.78 28.16
C PRO A 73 21.12 3.75 26.67
N LEU A 74 22.14 3.88 25.81
CA LEU A 74 22.00 3.46 24.42
C LEU A 74 21.84 1.94 24.42
N ARG A 75 20.72 1.41 23.90
CA ARG A 75 20.47 -0.04 23.85
C ARG A 75 20.40 -0.45 22.39
N TYR A 76 21.08 -1.53 22.03
CA TYR A 76 20.97 -2.11 20.70
C TYR A 76 21.10 -3.61 20.74
N ARG A 77 20.59 -4.26 19.69
CA ARG A 77 20.69 -5.70 19.50
C ARG A 77 21.61 -5.96 18.32
N THR A 78 22.65 -6.75 18.53
CA THR A 78 23.57 -7.20 17.46
C THR A 78 22.84 -8.06 16.42
N ALA A 79 23.41 -8.22 15.23
CA ALA A 79 22.88 -9.12 14.20
C ALA A 79 22.78 -10.59 14.66
N GLU A 80 23.56 -10.98 15.67
CA GLU A 80 23.54 -12.31 16.29
C GLU A 80 22.49 -12.44 17.41
N GLY A 81 21.70 -11.39 17.67
CA GLY A 81 20.62 -11.39 18.66
C GLY A 81 21.05 -11.05 20.08
N ARG A 82 22.34 -10.78 20.33
CA ARG A 82 22.81 -10.31 21.65
C ARG A 82 22.43 -8.85 21.89
N GLN A 83 21.85 -8.57 23.05
CA GLN A 83 21.55 -7.21 23.52
C GLN A 83 22.79 -6.57 24.17
N VAL A 84 23.01 -5.30 23.87
CA VAL A 84 24.11 -4.46 24.39
C VAL A 84 23.52 -3.16 24.93
N GLU A 85 24.05 -2.72 26.06
CA GLU A 85 23.73 -1.42 26.66
C GLU A 85 25.04 -0.65 26.84
N ALA A 86 25.06 0.60 26.39
CA ALA A 86 26.25 1.43 26.36
C ALA A 86 26.00 2.78 27.03
N LEU A 87 26.95 3.23 27.83
CA LEU A 87 26.85 4.47 28.62
C LEU A 87 27.63 5.61 27.96
N PRO A 88 27.11 6.85 28.00
CA PRO A 88 27.81 7.99 27.42
C PRO A 88 29.09 8.30 28.21
N VAL A 89 30.22 8.45 27.52
CA VAL A 89 31.53 8.72 28.15
C VAL A 89 32.08 10.09 27.80
N SER A 90 31.83 10.59 26.59
CA SER A 90 32.29 11.91 26.15
C SER A 90 31.37 12.51 25.10
N TYR A 91 31.53 13.80 24.86
CA TYR A 91 30.91 14.49 23.73
C TYR A 91 31.90 15.41 23.02
N GLU A 92 31.68 15.63 21.73
CA GLU A 92 32.39 16.57 20.87
C GLU A 92 31.37 17.58 20.32
N ALA A 93 31.70 18.87 20.39
CA ALA A 93 30.91 19.94 19.78
C ALA A 93 31.62 20.44 18.53
N GLY A 94 30.91 20.51 17.41
CA GLY A 94 31.37 21.07 16.15
C GLY A 94 30.52 22.27 15.72
N ASP A 95 30.92 22.93 14.63
CA ASP A 95 30.26 24.16 14.15
C ASP A 95 28.79 23.96 13.74
N GLN A 96 28.41 22.74 13.37
CA GLN A 96 27.09 22.39 12.85
C GLN A 96 26.42 21.23 13.62
N GLY A 97 26.95 20.80 14.76
CA GLY A 97 26.44 19.61 15.42
C GLY A 97 27.17 19.13 16.68
N PHE A 98 26.72 18.00 17.20
CA PHE A 98 27.24 17.34 18.38
C PHE A 98 27.50 15.86 18.11
N SER A 99 28.48 15.26 18.77
CA SER A 99 28.73 13.82 18.73
C SER A 99 28.95 13.28 20.13
N ILE A 100 28.23 12.24 20.52
CA ILE A 100 28.32 11.56 21.81
C ILE A 100 29.03 10.23 21.60
N ALA A 101 30.07 9.94 22.38
CA ALA A 101 30.74 8.65 22.37
C ALA A 101 30.31 7.82 23.58
N PHE A 102 30.23 6.51 23.39
CA PHE A 102 29.83 5.54 24.41
C PHE A 102 30.99 4.61 24.79
N ASP A 103 30.89 3.98 25.97
CA ASP A 103 31.93 3.11 26.56
C ASP A 103 32.25 1.85 25.74
N ASP A 104 31.31 1.39 24.92
CA ASP A 104 31.47 0.25 24.02
C ASP A 104 32.08 0.62 22.64
N GLY A 105 32.37 1.90 22.42
CA GLY A 105 32.88 2.43 21.15
C GLY A 105 31.79 2.86 20.16
N SER A 106 30.51 2.78 20.52
CA SER A 106 29.41 3.35 19.73
C SER A 106 29.46 4.88 19.75
N ARG A 107 28.85 5.50 18.73
CA ARG A 107 28.76 6.96 18.60
C ARG A 107 27.34 7.37 18.20
N PHE A 108 26.84 8.46 18.76
CA PHE A 108 25.57 9.08 18.36
C PHE A 108 25.82 10.55 18.04
N SER A 109 25.66 10.92 16.77
CA SER A 109 25.92 12.27 16.29
C SER A 109 24.64 12.94 15.84
N ALA A 110 24.60 14.27 15.93
CA ALA A 110 23.54 15.10 15.38
C ALA A 110 24.14 16.29 14.64
N ALA A 111 23.58 16.62 13.48
CA ALA A 111 24.00 17.77 12.68
C ALA A 111 22.79 18.53 12.12
N ALA A 112 22.89 19.85 12.10
CA ALA A 112 21.99 20.74 11.36
C ALA A 112 22.67 21.13 10.05
N ASP A 113 21.96 21.04 8.92
CA ASP A 113 22.45 21.63 7.68
C ASP A 113 22.04 23.11 7.56
N GLY A 114 22.69 23.82 6.63
CA GLY A 114 22.39 25.23 6.37
C GLY A 114 21.00 25.50 5.76
N GLU A 115 20.23 24.45 5.44
CA GLU A 115 18.91 24.51 4.81
C GLU A 115 17.76 24.21 5.79
N GLY A 116 18.08 24.00 7.08
CA GLY A 116 17.09 23.82 8.15
C GLY A 116 16.71 22.36 8.43
N ARG A 117 17.41 21.40 7.81
CA ARG A 117 17.30 19.97 8.12
C ARG A 117 18.13 19.63 9.34
N LEU A 118 17.59 18.75 10.16
CA LEU A 118 18.32 18.13 11.27
C LEU A 118 18.54 16.66 10.97
N SER A 119 19.69 16.14 11.38
CA SER A 119 20.01 14.73 11.24
C SER A 119 20.60 14.18 12.53
N TRP A 120 20.34 12.91 12.83
CA TRP A 120 21.00 12.12 13.86
C TRP A 120 21.49 10.81 13.26
N GLN A 121 22.68 10.37 13.64
CA GLN A 121 23.26 9.12 13.15
C GLN A 121 23.84 8.35 14.32
N ALA A 122 23.46 7.07 14.42
CA ALA A 122 24.07 6.11 15.31
C ALA A 122 25.13 5.28 14.57
N GLU A 123 26.28 5.06 15.17
CA GLU A 123 27.33 4.16 14.71
C GLU A 123 27.61 3.15 15.80
N THR A 124 27.65 1.86 15.44
CA THR A 124 27.94 0.76 16.35
C THR A 124 29.19 0.02 15.89
N PRO A 125 29.98 -0.54 16.83
CA PRO A 125 31.23 -1.24 16.49
C PRO A 125 31.00 -2.56 15.73
N VAL A 126 29.79 -3.09 15.79
CA VAL A 126 29.37 -4.34 15.15
C VAL A 126 28.06 -4.15 14.38
N PRO A 127 27.75 -5.03 13.40
CA PRO A 127 26.46 -5.03 12.75
C PRO A 127 25.31 -5.28 13.73
N VAL A 128 24.23 -4.51 13.60
CA VAL A 128 23.06 -4.56 14.49
C VAL A 128 21.80 -5.03 13.77
N ALA A 129 20.84 -5.52 14.54
CA ALA A 129 19.48 -5.83 14.09
C ALA A 129 18.48 -4.73 14.49
N ALA A 130 18.73 -4.02 15.60
CA ALA A 130 17.87 -2.96 16.12
C ALA A 130 18.66 -2.02 17.03
N ILE A 131 18.27 -0.74 17.10
CA ILE A 131 18.77 0.24 18.08
C ILE A 131 17.58 0.92 18.73
N ASP A 132 17.52 0.89 20.05
CA ASP A 132 16.48 1.55 20.83
C ASP A 132 17.04 2.81 21.51
N LEU A 133 16.41 3.95 21.25
CA LEU A 133 16.77 5.25 21.81
C LEU A 133 15.69 5.73 22.77
N ALA A 134 16.07 6.08 23.98
CA ALA A 134 15.13 6.71 24.89
C ALA A 134 14.92 8.17 24.49
N TYR A 135 13.66 8.62 24.53
CA TYR A 135 13.32 9.99 24.16
C TYR A 135 12.38 10.66 25.17
N ARG A 136 12.27 11.98 25.05
CA ARG A 136 11.28 12.80 25.75
C ARG A 136 10.83 13.93 24.83
N LEU A 137 9.59 14.35 25.00
CA LEU A 137 9.03 15.52 24.31
C LEU A 137 9.17 16.80 25.13
N SER A 138 9.36 17.91 24.45
CA SER A 138 9.30 19.24 25.07
C SER A 138 7.86 19.60 25.49
N ARG A 139 7.66 20.60 26.36
CA ARG A 139 6.33 20.91 26.97
C ARG A 139 5.21 21.21 25.96
N ASN A 140 5.55 21.54 24.72
CA ASN A 140 4.60 21.84 23.63
C ASN A 140 4.90 20.99 22.39
N ALA A 141 5.43 19.77 22.59
CA ALA A 141 5.67 18.83 21.52
C ALA A 141 4.80 17.58 21.69
N ALA A 142 4.25 17.10 20.59
CA ALA A 142 3.52 15.84 20.52
C ALA A 142 4.10 14.99 19.41
N ILE A 143 4.18 13.67 19.64
CA ILE A 143 4.37 12.71 18.55
C ILE A 143 3.00 12.31 18.04
N VAL A 144 2.84 12.33 16.72
CA VAL A 144 1.70 11.78 16.02
C VAL A 144 2.20 10.57 15.24
N LEU A 145 1.60 9.41 15.54
CA LEU A 145 1.81 8.17 14.82
C LEU A 145 0.67 8.00 13.81
N GLU A 146 1.01 7.76 12.56
CA GLU A 146 0.01 7.54 11.50
C GLU A 146 -0.11 6.03 11.24
N GLU A 147 -1.23 5.44 11.67
CA GLU A 147 -1.45 3.98 11.74
C GLU A 147 -1.37 3.27 10.38
N GLU A 148 -1.55 4.00 9.27
CA GLU A 148 -1.63 3.43 7.92
C GLU A 148 -0.26 3.33 7.21
N PHE A 149 0.74 4.11 7.64
CA PHE A 149 2.05 4.22 6.95
C PHE A 149 3.28 4.13 7.85
N ASP A 150 3.11 3.91 9.16
CA ASP A 150 4.19 3.88 10.18
C ASP A 150 5.09 5.13 10.14
N GLY A 151 4.48 6.28 9.82
CA GLY A 151 5.13 7.59 9.79
C GLY A 151 5.13 8.23 11.18
N LEU A 152 6.26 8.86 11.56
CA LEU A 152 6.40 9.60 12.80
C LEU A 152 6.53 11.10 12.51
N TYR A 153 5.60 11.89 13.07
CA TYR A 153 5.68 13.35 13.04
C TYR A 153 5.82 13.91 14.45
N VAL A 154 6.60 14.97 14.57
CA VAL A 154 6.69 15.77 15.79
C VAL A 154 6.02 17.11 15.52
N VAL A 155 4.93 17.38 16.23
CA VAL A 155 4.30 18.70 16.22
C VAL A 155 4.93 19.50 17.35
N SER A 156 5.67 20.56 17.05
CA SER A 156 6.25 21.43 18.07
C SER A 156 6.03 22.90 17.76
N SER A 157 5.47 23.62 18.74
CA SER A 157 5.20 25.06 18.64
C SER A 157 4.36 25.47 17.41
N GLY A 158 3.46 24.58 16.98
CA GLY A 158 2.58 24.80 15.81
C GLY A 158 3.19 24.48 14.45
N THR A 159 4.42 23.96 14.41
CA THR A 159 5.07 23.46 13.19
C THR A 159 5.13 21.94 13.21
N GLU A 160 4.80 21.32 12.08
CA GLU A 160 4.88 19.88 11.89
C GLU A 160 6.22 19.50 11.27
N TRP A 161 6.88 18.55 11.91
CA TRP A 161 8.17 18.04 11.48
C TRP A 161 8.04 16.56 11.16
N SER A 162 8.36 16.20 9.91
CA SER A 162 8.51 14.80 9.53
C SER A 162 9.82 14.27 10.10
N VAL A 163 9.77 13.09 10.74
CA VAL A 163 10.95 12.41 11.28
C VAL A 163 11.10 11.06 10.61
N SER A 164 12.24 10.86 9.94
CA SER A 164 12.56 9.63 9.21
C SER A 164 13.33 8.63 10.06
N ASN A 165 13.25 7.34 9.72
CA ASN A 165 14.06 6.26 10.29
C ASN A 165 13.91 6.06 11.82
N LEU A 166 12.81 6.52 12.41
CA LEU A 166 12.40 6.22 13.79
C LEU A 166 11.03 5.55 13.79
N HIS A 167 10.90 4.47 14.53
CA HIS A 167 9.65 3.74 14.72
C HIS A 167 9.27 3.73 16.21
N ALA A 168 7.99 3.49 16.49
CA ALA A 168 7.55 3.26 17.87
C ALA A 168 8.16 1.95 18.40
N ALA A 169 8.84 2.02 19.55
CA ALA A 169 9.30 0.82 20.23
C ALA A 169 8.16 0.20 21.07
N LEU A 170 8.36 -1.05 21.53
CA LEU A 170 7.45 -1.68 22.50
C LEU A 170 7.35 -0.92 23.83
N GLU A 171 8.41 -0.19 24.19
CA GLU A 171 8.48 0.66 25.39
C GLU A 171 8.04 2.09 25.04
N ALA A 172 7.07 2.64 25.79
CA ALA A 172 6.40 3.91 25.47
C ALA A 172 7.32 5.15 25.45
N ASP A 173 8.48 5.10 26.12
CA ASP A 173 9.46 6.19 26.17
C ASP A 173 10.69 5.95 25.30
N ARG A 174 10.61 4.99 24.37
CA ARG A 174 11.70 4.66 23.44
C ARG A 174 11.20 4.60 21.99
N VAL A 175 12.12 4.86 21.08
CA VAL A 175 11.94 4.73 19.64
C VAL A 175 13.00 3.79 19.08
N GLU A 176 12.63 2.98 18.10
CA GLU A 176 13.54 2.07 17.41
C GLU A 176 14.07 2.75 16.14
N LEU A 177 15.39 2.86 16.03
CA LEU A 177 16.06 3.45 14.89
C LEU A 177 16.25 2.40 13.78
N ALA A 178 15.88 2.77 12.56
CA ALA A 178 15.87 1.88 11.42
C ALA A 178 17.27 1.33 11.08
N VAL A 179 17.35 0.04 10.74
CA VAL A 179 18.61 -0.63 10.41
C VAL A 179 18.52 -1.27 9.02
N SER A 180 19.51 -1.01 8.15
CA SER A 180 19.62 -1.63 6.83
C SER A 180 20.96 -2.33 6.67
N ARG A 181 20.92 -3.61 6.26
CA ARG A 181 22.12 -4.46 6.06
C ARG A 181 23.09 -4.43 7.26
N GLY A 182 22.53 -4.44 8.47
CA GLY A 182 23.31 -4.43 9.70
C GLY A 182 23.82 -3.05 10.14
N ARG A 183 23.44 -1.96 9.46
CA ARG A 183 23.89 -0.60 9.76
C ARG A 183 22.72 0.31 10.15
N PRO A 184 22.86 1.13 11.20
CA PRO A 184 21.84 2.09 11.57
C PRO A 184 21.71 3.20 10.51
N LEU A 185 20.49 3.59 10.18
CA LEU A 185 20.21 4.67 9.24
C LEU A 185 20.19 6.03 9.94
N ALA A 186 20.53 7.09 9.21
CA ALA A 186 20.42 8.45 9.72
C ALA A 186 18.95 8.82 9.93
N VAL A 187 18.59 9.31 11.11
CA VAL A 187 17.31 9.97 11.35
C VAL A 187 17.41 11.38 10.81
N SER A 188 16.43 11.83 10.02
CA SER A 188 16.35 13.21 9.57
C SER A 188 15.01 13.83 9.97
N MET A 189 15.05 15.10 10.37
CA MET A 189 13.87 15.89 10.71
C MET A 189 13.81 17.14 9.85
N LEU A 190 12.66 17.32 9.19
CA LEU A 190 12.40 18.37 8.20
C LEU A 190 11.02 18.98 8.45
N THR A 191 10.86 20.28 8.19
CA THR A 191 9.53 20.89 8.17
C THR A 191 8.72 20.31 7.00
N ARG A 192 7.44 20.01 7.24
CA ARG A 192 6.53 19.42 6.25
C ARG A 192 6.41 20.24 4.94
N ASP A 193 6.74 21.53 4.97
CA ASP A 193 6.66 22.47 3.82
C ASP A 193 7.96 22.64 3.00
N VAL A 194 9.04 21.88 3.26
CA VAL A 194 10.28 22.01 2.48
C VAL A 194 10.30 21.03 1.31
N ALA A 195 10.65 21.58 0.14
CA ALA A 195 10.74 20.92 -1.16
C ALA A 195 11.42 19.54 -1.16
N PRO A 196 11.09 18.66 -2.12
CA PRO A 196 11.60 17.29 -2.18
C PRO A 196 13.13 17.23 -2.19
N PRO A 197 13.73 16.17 -1.61
CA PRO A 197 15.17 16.03 -1.48
C PRO A 197 15.91 16.07 -2.84
N PRO A 198 17.18 16.50 -2.85
CA PRO A 198 17.99 16.59 -4.06
C PRO A 198 18.09 15.24 -4.80
N GLY A 199 17.89 15.25 -6.12
CA GLY A 199 17.92 14.07 -7.00
C GLY A 199 16.57 13.61 -7.53
N ILE A 200 15.47 14.13 -6.96
CA ILE A 200 14.13 13.94 -7.51
C ILE A 200 13.92 14.89 -8.68
N VAL A 201 13.70 14.33 -9.88
CA VAL A 201 13.42 15.11 -11.09
C VAL A 201 12.10 14.66 -11.69
N GLN A 202 11.30 15.60 -12.17
CA GLN A 202 10.11 15.33 -12.98
C GLN A 202 10.55 15.05 -14.42
N LEU A 203 11.15 13.87 -14.65
CA LEU A 203 11.64 13.44 -15.95
C LEU A 203 11.23 12.01 -16.20
N LEU A 204 10.49 11.74 -17.27
CA LEU A 204 10.08 10.40 -17.71
C LEU A 204 11.14 9.73 -18.60
N PRO A 205 11.06 8.41 -18.86
CA PRO A 205 11.86 7.78 -19.91
C PRO A 205 11.62 8.47 -21.26
N PRO A 206 12.63 8.47 -22.17
CA PRO A 206 12.50 9.15 -23.46
C PRO A 206 11.57 8.43 -24.44
N VAL A 207 11.36 7.12 -24.28
CA VAL A 207 10.56 6.28 -25.18
C VAL A 207 9.84 5.20 -24.35
N ALA A 208 8.67 4.78 -24.82
CA ALA A 208 7.94 3.65 -24.27
C ALA A 208 8.69 2.34 -24.54
N LEU A 209 8.47 1.34 -23.68
CA LEU A 209 8.85 -0.03 -23.99
C LEU A 209 8.06 -0.51 -25.21
N SER A 210 8.69 -1.39 -26.01
CA SER A 210 7.96 -2.09 -27.06
C SER A 210 6.90 -3.01 -26.45
N ASP A 211 5.83 -3.33 -27.19
CA ASP A 211 4.79 -4.25 -26.72
C ASP A 211 5.38 -5.60 -26.27
N ALA A 212 6.43 -6.07 -26.95
CA ALA A 212 7.12 -7.31 -26.61
C ALA A 212 7.88 -7.19 -25.28
N ASP A 213 8.63 -6.11 -25.07
CA ASP A 213 9.38 -5.88 -23.82
C ASP A 213 8.43 -5.67 -22.64
N TRP A 214 7.36 -4.90 -22.85
CA TRP A 214 6.33 -4.67 -21.85
C TRP A 214 5.61 -5.96 -21.45
N THR A 215 5.23 -6.78 -22.45
CA THR A 215 4.64 -8.11 -22.20
C THR A 215 5.61 -9.01 -21.45
N ALA A 216 6.91 -8.95 -21.77
CA ALA A 216 7.93 -9.75 -21.09
C ALA A 216 8.10 -9.33 -19.62
N GLU A 217 8.08 -8.04 -19.31
CA GLU A 217 8.19 -7.51 -17.94
C GLU A 217 7.00 -7.98 -17.06
N LEU A 218 5.77 -7.84 -17.56
CA LEU A 218 4.58 -8.36 -16.87
C LEU A 218 4.61 -9.88 -16.71
N SER A 219 5.03 -10.60 -17.76
CA SER A 219 5.12 -12.06 -17.74
C SER A 219 6.15 -12.56 -16.73
N ALA A 220 7.28 -11.85 -16.56
CA ALA A 220 8.29 -12.21 -15.58
C ALA A 220 7.77 -12.12 -14.13
N TRP A 221 7.00 -11.07 -13.81
CA TRP A 221 6.33 -10.98 -12.51
C TRP A 221 5.27 -12.07 -12.34
N ARG A 222 4.44 -12.30 -13.37
CA ARG A 222 3.39 -13.32 -13.36
C ARG A 222 3.95 -14.73 -13.15
N ASP A 223 5.05 -15.07 -13.82
CA ASP A 223 5.75 -16.35 -13.64
C ASP A 223 6.36 -16.48 -12.24
N LYS A 224 6.88 -15.39 -11.67
CA LYS A 224 7.37 -15.36 -10.29
C LYS A 224 6.22 -15.64 -9.31
N ALA A 225 5.10 -14.94 -9.47
CA ALA A 225 3.91 -15.11 -8.65
C ALA A 225 3.35 -16.54 -8.74
N TRP A 226 3.24 -17.07 -9.96
CA TRP A 226 2.84 -18.46 -10.20
C TRP A 226 3.72 -19.46 -9.45
N ARG A 227 5.05 -19.37 -9.57
CA ARG A 227 5.98 -20.30 -8.91
C ARG A 227 5.82 -20.30 -7.39
N ALA A 228 5.61 -19.12 -6.80
CA ALA A 228 5.41 -19.00 -5.36
C ALA A 228 4.05 -19.59 -4.94
N LEU A 229 2.99 -19.20 -5.64
CA LEU A 229 1.61 -19.59 -5.36
C LEU A 229 1.32 -21.08 -5.58
N SER A 230 1.95 -21.72 -6.57
CA SER A 230 1.77 -23.15 -6.88
C SER A 230 2.81 -24.04 -6.19
N GLY A 231 3.77 -23.45 -5.48
CA GLY A 231 4.93 -24.13 -4.92
C GLY A 231 5.06 -23.90 -3.41
N PRO A 232 6.09 -23.16 -2.95
CA PRO A 232 6.42 -23.06 -1.53
C PRO A 232 5.32 -22.48 -0.65
N ARG A 233 4.42 -21.63 -1.20
CA ARG A 233 3.29 -21.08 -0.43
C ARG A 233 2.13 -22.06 -0.29
N PHE A 234 2.02 -23.08 -1.16
CA PHE A 234 0.85 -23.93 -1.24
C PHE A 234 0.99 -25.22 -0.43
N ASN A 235 0.11 -25.41 0.55
CA ASN A 235 -0.02 -26.67 1.27
C ASN A 235 -1.06 -27.54 0.59
N ALA A 236 -0.63 -28.46 -0.28
CA ALA A 236 -1.52 -29.34 -1.03
C ALA A 236 -2.37 -30.29 -0.17
N ARG A 237 -1.96 -30.58 1.08
CA ARG A 237 -2.74 -31.46 1.97
C ARG A 237 -3.95 -30.75 2.54
N ARG A 238 -3.76 -29.51 2.97
CA ARG A 238 -4.79 -28.67 3.57
C ARG A 238 -5.49 -27.75 2.57
N VAL A 239 -4.96 -27.61 1.36
CA VAL A 239 -5.46 -26.69 0.32
C VAL A 239 -5.47 -25.23 0.80
N GLU A 240 -4.39 -24.85 1.49
CA GLU A 240 -4.19 -23.53 2.08
C GLU A 240 -2.95 -22.86 1.47
N TRP A 241 -2.89 -21.54 1.53
CA TRP A 241 -1.74 -20.73 1.09
C TRP A 241 -1.15 -19.96 2.26
N SER A 242 0.18 -19.79 2.27
CA SER A 242 0.84 -18.88 3.21
C SER A 242 0.83 -17.45 2.67
N ASP A 243 0.44 -16.46 3.47
CA ASP A 243 0.54 -15.03 3.12
C ASP A 243 1.99 -14.52 3.19
N SER A 244 2.21 -13.25 2.85
CA SER A 244 3.54 -12.61 2.93
C SER A 244 4.12 -12.55 4.36
N ALA A 245 3.27 -12.67 5.39
CA ALA A 245 3.65 -12.78 6.79
C ALA A 245 3.89 -14.24 7.24
N GLY A 246 3.72 -15.21 6.34
CA GLY A 246 3.93 -16.64 6.61
C GLY A 246 2.75 -17.34 7.29
N ARG A 247 1.60 -16.68 7.45
CA ARG A 247 0.39 -17.31 8.01
C ARG A 247 -0.27 -18.19 6.96
N GLN A 248 -0.52 -19.44 7.31
CA GLN A 248 -1.17 -20.42 6.45
C GLN A 248 -2.69 -20.41 6.66
N ALA A 249 -3.46 -20.12 5.61
CA ALA A 249 -4.92 -20.17 5.64
C ALA A 249 -5.51 -20.42 4.24
N TYR A 250 -6.79 -20.83 4.19
CA TYR A 250 -7.54 -20.83 2.93
C TYR A 250 -7.77 -19.39 2.47
N SER A 251 -7.68 -19.15 1.17
CA SER A 251 -7.85 -17.83 0.58
C SER A 251 -8.56 -17.92 -0.78
N ASN A 252 -9.72 -17.26 -0.89
CA ASN A 252 -10.48 -17.19 -2.14
C ASN A 252 -9.68 -16.45 -3.25
N THR A 253 -8.92 -15.41 -2.91
CA THR A 253 -8.09 -14.69 -3.89
C THR A 253 -6.93 -15.54 -4.41
N ALA A 254 -6.27 -16.28 -3.52
CA ALA A 254 -5.21 -17.23 -3.88
C ALA A 254 -5.79 -18.35 -4.77
N LEU A 255 -6.97 -18.89 -4.43
CA LEU A 255 -7.66 -19.87 -5.26
C LEU A 255 -7.97 -19.33 -6.66
N MET A 256 -8.57 -18.14 -6.75
CA MET A 256 -8.94 -17.52 -8.03
C MET A 256 -7.71 -17.34 -8.93
N MET A 257 -6.61 -16.82 -8.39
CA MET A 257 -5.36 -16.68 -9.14
C MET A 257 -4.77 -18.03 -9.53
N HIS A 258 -4.70 -19.00 -8.61
CA HIS A 258 -4.09 -20.32 -8.85
C HIS A 258 -4.83 -21.06 -9.97
N VAL A 259 -6.16 -21.09 -9.92
CA VAL A 259 -6.96 -21.72 -10.97
C VAL A 259 -6.85 -20.94 -12.28
N ALA A 260 -6.91 -19.60 -12.25
CA ALA A 260 -6.78 -18.81 -13.48
C ALA A 260 -5.44 -19.07 -14.19
N GLU A 261 -4.34 -19.16 -13.45
CA GLU A 261 -3.02 -19.50 -14.00
C GLU A 261 -2.93 -20.95 -14.50
N LEU A 262 -3.48 -21.92 -13.77
CA LEU A 262 -3.54 -23.31 -14.24
C LEU A 262 -4.28 -23.41 -15.57
N MET A 263 -5.44 -22.75 -15.68
CA MET A 263 -6.22 -22.72 -16.91
C MET A 263 -5.47 -21.99 -18.04
N GLN A 264 -4.84 -20.85 -17.76
CA GLN A 264 -4.07 -20.08 -18.74
C GLN A 264 -2.86 -20.86 -19.27
N ARG A 265 -2.27 -21.74 -18.45
CA ARG A 265 -1.12 -22.58 -18.80
C ARG A 265 -1.50 -23.93 -19.41
N GLY A 266 -2.79 -24.20 -19.62
CA GLY A 266 -3.28 -25.46 -20.18
C GLY A 266 -3.23 -26.64 -19.20
N LEU A 267 -3.06 -26.38 -17.90
CA LEU A 267 -2.96 -27.39 -16.84
C LEU A 267 -4.36 -27.73 -16.28
N TYR A 268 -5.29 -28.08 -17.16
CA TYR A 268 -6.71 -28.22 -16.85
C TYR A 268 -7.02 -29.32 -15.82
N GLU A 269 -6.33 -30.47 -15.91
CA GLU A 269 -6.51 -31.58 -14.96
C GLU A 269 -6.07 -31.20 -13.54
N GLN A 270 -4.99 -30.40 -13.42
CA GLN A 270 -4.54 -29.88 -12.14
C GLN A 270 -5.53 -28.86 -11.57
N ALA A 271 -6.11 -28.01 -12.43
CA ALA A 271 -7.16 -27.08 -12.02
C ALA A 271 -8.39 -27.83 -11.47
N ASN A 272 -8.87 -28.85 -12.17
CA ASN A 272 -10.01 -29.66 -11.73
C ASN A 272 -9.72 -30.40 -10.40
N THR A 273 -8.49 -30.90 -10.25
CA THR A 273 -8.04 -31.54 -9.00
C THR A 273 -8.06 -30.56 -7.83
N LEU A 274 -7.52 -29.35 -8.03
CA LEU A 274 -7.51 -28.29 -7.02
C LEU A 274 -8.94 -27.87 -6.65
N ILE A 275 -9.80 -27.61 -7.63
CA ILE A 275 -11.20 -27.24 -7.41
C ILE A 275 -11.93 -28.33 -6.61
N THR A 276 -11.74 -29.60 -6.97
CA THR A 276 -12.34 -30.73 -6.25
C THR A 276 -11.86 -30.79 -4.80
N ALA A 277 -10.55 -30.58 -4.57
CA ALA A 277 -9.98 -30.57 -3.23
C ALA A 277 -10.55 -29.42 -2.37
N VAL A 278 -10.62 -28.20 -2.92
CA VAL A 278 -11.26 -27.05 -2.25
C VAL A 278 -12.70 -27.37 -1.89
N ARG A 279 -13.50 -27.84 -2.85
CA ARG A 279 -14.92 -28.18 -2.60
C ARG A 279 -15.09 -29.27 -1.54
N SER A 280 -14.09 -30.11 -1.33
CA SER A 280 -14.14 -31.16 -0.30
C SER A 280 -13.76 -30.67 1.10
N GLN A 281 -12.89 -29.67 1.22
CA GLN A 281 -12.30 -29.22 2.49
C GLN A 281 -12.82 -27.85 2.95
N HIS A 282 -13.19 -26.97 2.02
CA HIS A 282 -13.47 -25.54 2.26
C HIS A 282 -14.77 -25.08 1.59
N LEU A 283 -15.75 -25.98 1.38
CA LEU A 283 -16.98 -25.66 0.64
C LEU A 283 -17.71 -24.42 1.20
N ASP A 284 -17.80 -24.33 2.52
CA ASP A 284 -18.51 -23.26 3.22
C ASP A 284 -17.71 -21.95 3.29
N GLU A 285 -16.41 -21.98 2.94
CA GLU A 285 -15.52 -20.81 2.89
C GLU A 285 -15.45 -20.19 1.49
N ILE A 286 -15.99 -20.87 0.46
CA ILE A 286 -16.06 -20.35 -0.91
C ILE A 286 -17.05 -19.19 -0.94
N ASP A 287 -16.52 -17.99 -1.19
CA ASP A 287 -17.31 -16.78 -1.33
C ASP A 287 -17.89 -16.61 -2.75
N TRP A 288 -18.67 -15.54 -2.93
CA TRP A 288 -19.33 -15.28 -4.20
C TRP A 288 -18.35 -14.95 -5.33
N GLN A 289 -17.15 -14.44 -5.03
CA GLN A 289 -16.14 -14.10 -6.03
C GLN A 289 -15.54 -15.39 -6.61
N ALA A 290 -15.14 -16.32 -5.75
CA ALA A 290 -14.61 -17.62 -6.15
C ALA A 290 -15.68 -18.59 -6.68
N SER A 291 -16.97 -18.31 -6.43
CA SER A 291 -18.07 -19.21 -6.80
C SER A 291 -18.15 -19.55 -8.29
N ALA A 292 -17.74 -18.63 -9.18
CA ALA A 292 -17.71 -18.87 -10.62
C ALA A 292 -16.75 -20.00 -11.05
N ILE A 293 -15.75 -20.30 -10.21
CA ILE A 293 -14.75 -21.34 -10.40
C ILE A 293 -15.16 -22.61 -9.65
N ALA A 294 -15.45 -22.49 -8.35
CA ALA A 294 -15.55 -23.65 -7.46
C ALA A 294 -16.98 -24.04 -7.08
N GLY A 295 -18.00 -23.33 -7.56
CA GLY A 295 -19.40 -23.55 -7.19
C GLY A 295 -19.75 -22.93 -5.85
N ASN A 296 -20.64 -23.56 -5.09
CA ASN A 296 -21.30 -22.95 -3.93
C ASN A 296 -22.08 -21.68 -4.31
N VAL A 297 -22.65 -21.64 -5.52
CA VAL A 297 -23.19 -20.40 -6.09
C VAL A 297 -24.46 -19.95 -5.38
N ALA A 298 -25.39 -20.85 -5.04
CA ALA A 298 -26.62 -20.41 -4.39
C ALA A 298 -26.41 -19.84 -2.96
N PRO A 299 -25.64 -20.49 -2.05
CA PRO A 299 -25.40 -19.94 -0.72
C PRO A 299 -24.53 -18.68 -0.73
N SER A 300 -23.44 -18.66 -1.49
CA SER A 300 -22.53 -17.52 -1.53
C SER A 300 -23.19 -16.25 -2.10
N GLN A 301 -24.09 -16.40 -3.08
CA GLN A 301 -24.79 -15.27 -3.69
C GLN A 301 -25.86 -14.68 -2.76
N GLN A 302 -26.48 -15.47 -1.89
CA GLN A 302 -27.37 -14.96 -0.86
C GLN A 302 -26.62 -14.04 0.13
N TRP A 303 -25.41 -14.43 0.52
CA TRP A 303 -24.56 -13.58 1.36
C TRP A 303 -24.17 -12.28 0.64
N ARG A 304 -23.76 -12.37 -0.63
CA ARG A 304 -23.48 -11.20 -1.48
C ARG A 304 -24.66 -10.24 -1.55
N GLU A 305 -25.88 -10.74 -1.76
CA GLU A 305 -27.11 -9.91 -1.84
C GLU A 305 -27.42 -9.18 -0.52
N ALA A 306 -27.06 -9.76 0.63
CA ALA A 306 -27.16 -9.07 1.91
C ALA A 306 -26.14 -7.94 2.00
N THR A 307 -24.87 -8.22 1.70
CA THR A 307 -23.78 -7.23 1.67
C THR A 307 -24.05 -6.09 0.68
N ASP A 308 -24.61 -6.38 -0.49
CA ASP A 308 -24.95 -5.36 -1.49
C ASP A 308 -26.03 -4.40 -0.99
N ARG A 309 -27.01 -4.90 -0.24
CA ARG A 309 -28.06 -4.06 0.36
C ARG A 309 -27.48 -3.14 1.44
N GLU A 310 -26.60 -3.66 2.29
CA GLU A 310 -25.91 -2.87 3.31
C GLU A 310 -25.01 -1.80 2.68
N ARG A 311 -24.23 -2.19 1.67
CA ARG A 311 -23.38 -1.27 0.90
C ARG A 311 -24.21 -0.18 0.20
N ALA A 312 -25.33 -0.54 -0.42
CA ALA A 312 -26.20 0.42 -1.08
C ALA A 312 -26.81 1.43 -0.10
N ALA A 313 -27.18 0.99 1.11
CA ALA A 313 -27.67 1.87 2.17
C ALA A 313 -26.57 2.85 2.64
N ALA A 314 -25.39 2.34 2.99
CA ALA A 314 -24.26 3.16 3.42
C ALA A 314 -23.85 4.19 2.35
N LEU A 315 -23.82 3.76 1.08
CA LEU A 315 -23.53 4.62 -0.05
C LEU A 315 -24.60 5.72 -0.21
N ALA A 316 -25.88 5.39 -0.04
CA ALA A 316 -26.96 6.36 -0.11
C ALA A 316 -26.85 7.43 0.99
N ASP A 317 -26.44 7.05 2.20
CA ASP A 317 -26.24 7.96 3.34
C ASP A 317 -25.03 8.88 3.11
N GLN A 318 -23.91 8.34 2.63
CA GLN A 318 -22.70 9.12 2.29
C GLN A 318 -22.97 10.15 1.19
N LEU A 319 -23.69 9.76 0.13
CA LEU A 319 -24.08 10.68 -0.95
C LEU A 319 -25.05 11.75 -0.44
N ALA A 320 -25.97 11.41 0.47
CA ALA A 320 -26.88 12.39 1.08
C ALA A 320 -26.15 13.41 1.96
N ALA A 321 -25.05 13.01 2.58
CA ALA A 321 -24.16 13.89 3.35
C ALA A 321 -23.22 14.75 2.47
N GLY A 322 -23.23 14.56 1.13
CA GLY A 322 -22.33 15.25 0.21
C GLY A 322 -20.88 14.76 0.24
N SER A 323 -20.63 13.58 0.82
CA SER A 323 -19.30 13.00 0.90
C SER A 323 -18.78 12.56 -0.48
N LEU A 324 -17.48 12.74 -0.71
CA LEU A 324 -16.79 12.24 -1.91
C LEU A 324 -16.17 10.83 -1.72
N LEU A 325 -16.12 10.32 -0.49
CA LEU A 325 -15.61 8.97 -0.17
C LEU A 325 -16.22 7.85 -1.03
N PRO A 326 -17.54 7.87 -1.37
CA PRO A 326 -18.13 6.98 -2.36
C PRO A 326 -17.31 6.78 -3.63
N PHE A 327 -16.77 7.89 -4.15
CA PHE A 327 -16.08 7.92 -5.42
C PHE A 327 -14.68 7.33 -5.36
N GLU A 328 -14.11 7.07 -4.19
CA GLU A 328 -12.79 6.41 -4.12
C GLU A 328 -12.85 4.91 -4.40
N GLN A 329 -14.05 4.32 -4.32
CA GLN A 329 -14.32 2.91 -4.57
C GLN A 329 -14.27 2.61 -6.08
N SER A 330 -13.25 1.90 -6.54
CA SER A 330 -13.00 1.62 -7.97
C SER A 330 -14.15 0.91 -8.71
N ASP A 331 -14.96 0.11 -8.00
CA ASP A 331 -16.08 -0.64 -8.59
C ASP A 331 -17.43 0.08 -8.44
N LEU A 332 -17.46 1.34 -8.00
CA LEU A 332 -18.69 2.11 -7.75
C LEU A 332 -19.65 2.08 -8.93
N ILE A 333 -19.18 2.39 -10.14
CA ILE A 333 -20.05 2.47 -11.33
C ILE A 333 -20.67 1.12 -11.66
N HIS A 334 -19.85 0.06 -11.69
CA HIS A 334 -20.36 -1.29 -11.91
C HIS A 334 -21.40 -1.66 -10.84
N PHE A 335 -21.11 -1.37 -9.58
CA PHE A 335 -22.02 -1.64 -8.48
C PHE A 335 -23.36 -0.91 -8.63
N VAL A 336 -23.37 0.42 -8.85
CA VAL A 336 -24.62 1.19 -8.86
C VAL A 336 -25.50 0.93 -10.07
N PHE A 337 -24.92 0.51 -11.20
CA PHE A 337 -25.68 0.21 -12.42
C PHE A 337 -26.15 -1.24 -12.52
N ASP A 338 -25.35 -2.20 -12.06
CA ASP A 338 -25.67 -3.63 -12.21
C ASP A 338 -26.26 -4.25 -10.94
N ARG A 339 -25.88 -3.77 -9.75
CA ARG A 339 -26.15 -4.46 -8.46
C ARG A 339 -27.03 -3.67 -7.51
N ALA A 340 -27.02 -2.34 -7.58
CA ALA A 340 -27.82 -1.49 -6.71
C ALA A 340 -29.21 -1.18 -7.28
N ALA A 341 -30.07 -0.60 -6.44
CA ALA A 341 -31.37 -0.08 -6.89
C ALA A 341 -31.17 1.10 -7.87
N PRO A 342 -32.00 1.23 -8.93
CA PRO A 342 -31.81 2.24 -9.99
C PRO A 342 -31.67 3.69 -9.48
N GLY A 343 -32.35 4.04 -8.38
CA GLY A 343 -32.29 5.38 -7.81
C GLY A 343 -30.89 5.79 -7.31
N LEU A 344 -30.03 4.84 -6.98
CA LEU A 344 -28.68 5.12 -6.49
C LEU A 344 -27.75 5.58 -7.60
N SER A 345 -27.83 4.96 -8.79
CA SER A 345 -27.06 5.37 -9.96
C SER A 345 -27.33 6.84 -10.31
N ASN A 346 -28.59 7.27 -10.34
CA ASN A 346 -28.96 8.66 -10.61
C ASN A 346 -28.37 9.66 -9.61
N ARG A 347 -28.31 9.29 -8.32
CA ARG A 347 -27.70 10.15 -7.28
C ARG A 347 -26.20 10.29 -7.49
N VAL A 348 -25.51 9.19 -7.80
CA VAL A 348 -24.07 9.21 -8.12
C VAL A 348 -23.80 10.11 -9.33
N LEU A 349 -24.56 9.95 -10.43
CA LEU A 349 -24.39 10.78 -11.62
C LEU A 349 -24.68 12.27 -11.35
N GLN A 350 -25.73 12.56 -10.57
CA GLN A 350 -26.08 13.92 -10.20
C GLN A 350 -24.97 14.58 -9.37
N GLN A 351 -24.39 13.87 -8.42
CA GLN A 351 -23.30 14.40 -7.61
C GLN A 351 -22.03 14.58 -8.44
N ALA A 352 -21.69 13.61 -9.30
CA ALA A 352 -20.57 13.70 -10.23
C ALA A 352 -20.67 14.92 -11.16
N SER A 353 -21.88 15.24 -11.65
CA SER A 353 -22.10 16.41 -12.53
C SER A 353 -21.88 17.77 -11.85
N ARG A 354 -21.75 17.80 -10.53
CA ARG A 354 -21.54 19.02 -9.72
C ARG A 354 -20.12 19.15 -9.20
N LEU A 355 -19.25 18.18 -9.47
CA LEU A 355 -17.87 18.22 -9.02
C LEU A 355 -17.09 19.30 -9.77
N ASP A 356 -16.23 20.00 -9.03
CA ASP A 356 -15.18 20.82 -9.61
C ASP A 356 -13.97 19.92 -9.90
N TYR A 357 -13.78 19.59 -11.18
CA TYR A 357 -12.69 18.71 -11.61
C TYR A 357 -11.32 19.40 -11.55
N ASP A 358 -11.29 20.73 -11.54
CA ASP A 358 -10.04 21.49 -11.45
C ASP A 358 -9.45 21.45 -10.04
N SER A 359 -10.29 21.27 -9.01
CA SER A 359 -9.87 21.21 -7.60
C SER A 359 -9.56 19.80 -7.09
N LEU A 360 -9.73 18.75 -7.92
CA LEU A 360 -9.47 17.38 -7.47
C LEU A 360 -7.99 17.14 -7.21
N ASP A 361 -7.70 16.46 -6.10
CA ASP A 361 -6.38 15.90 -5.86
C ASP A 361 -6.11 14.71 -6.78
N THR A 362 -4.87 14.23 -6.79
CA THR A 362 -4.44 13.14 -7.67
C THR A 362 -5.11 11.80 -7.36
N ARG A 363 -5.43 11.51 -6.09
CA ARG A 363 -6.12 10.26 -5.69
C ARG A 363 -7.55 10.27 -6.19
N GLN A 364 -8.26 11.37 -5.98
CA GLN A 364 -9.62 11.60 -6.47
C GLN A 364 -9.66 11.56 -7.99
N LEU A 365 -8.68 12.17 -8.66
CA LEU A 365 -8.60 12.17 -10.11
C LEU A 365 -8.41 10.75 -10.69
N VAL A 366 -7.57 9.91 -10.08
CA VAL A 366 -7.46 8.49 -10.47
C VAL A 366 -8.81 7.80 -10.41
N ALA A 367 -9.56 8.01 -9.33
CA ALA A 367 -10.87 7.41 -9.18
C ALA A 367 -11.90 7.97 -10.19
N MET A 368 -11.86 9.27 -10.49
CA MET A 368 -12.71 9.87 -11.53
C MET A 368 -12.42 9.29 -12.92
N LEU A 369 -11.16 9.07 -13.27
CA LEU A 369 -10.76 8.46 -14.55
C LEU A 369 -11.19 6.99 -14.64
N GLU A 370 -11.15 6.25 -13.54
CA GLU A 370 -11.73 4.90 -13.47
C GLU A 370 -13.24 4.93 -13.71
N HIS A 371 -13.97 5.84 -13.04
CA HIS A 371 -15.41 5.98 -13.22
C HIS A 371 -15.79 6.43 -14.62
N GLN A 372 -14.99 7.32 -15.22
CA GLN A 372 -15.15 7.73 -16.60
C GLN A 372 -15.07 6.52 -17.54
N SER A 373 -14.04 5.68 -17.38
CA SER A 373 -13.87 4.46 -18.19
C SER A 373 -15.01 3.47 -17.97
N ALA A 374 -15.37 3.21 -16.71
CA ALA A 374 -16.40 2.25 -16.35
C ALA A 374 -17.80 2.70 -16.85
N ALA A 375 -18.09 4.00 -16.76
CA ALA A 375 -19.37 4.57 -17.19
C ALA A 375 -19.61 4.42 -18.69
N ASN A 376 -18.57 4.31 -19.53
CA ASN A 376 -18.73 4.11 -20.98
C ASN A 376 -19.40 2.76 -21.33
N ALA A 377 -19.39 1.78 -20.43
CA ALA A 377 -20.15 0.54 -20.60
C ALA A 377 -21.67 0.73 -20.43
N TYR A 378 -22.09 1.80 -19.76
CA TYR A 378 -23.48 2.07 -19.36
C TYR A 378 -24.06 3.28 -20.08
N LEU A 379 -23.34 4.39 -20.14
CA LEU A 379 -23.77 5.72 -20.59
C LEU A 379 -23.08 6.18 -21.87
N SER A 380 -23.82 6.83 -22.78
CA SER A 380 -23.19 7.45 -23.94
C SER A 380 -22.20 8.53 -23.49
N GLU A 381 -21.27 8.91 -24.36
CA GLU A 381 -20.24 9.91 -24.04
C GLU A 381 -20.86 11.24 -23.56
N ALA A 382 -21.96 11.68 -24.19
CA ALA A 382 -22.68 12.89 -23.83
C ALA A 382 -23.40 12.81 -22.46
N GLU A 383 -23.69 11.60 -21.97
CA GLU A 383 -24.36 11.35 -20.70
C GLU A 383 -23.37 11.07 -19.56
N ASN A 384 -22.08 10.90 -19.85
CA ASN A 384 -21.06 10.53 -18.88
C ASN A 384 -20.59 11.77 -18.08
N PRO A 385 -21.00 11.94 -16.80
CA PRO A 385 -20.65 13.13 -16.04
C PRO A 385 -19.17 13.18 -15.62
N PHE A 386 -18.44 12.07 -15.80
CA PHE A 386 -17.01 11.95 -15.47
C PHE A 386 -16.09 12.31 -16.64
N ALA A 387 -16.64 12.57 -17.83
CA ALA A 387 -15.87 12.97 -19.01
C ALA A 387 -14.88 14.14 -18.76
N PRO A 388 -15.20 15.18 -17.95
CA PRO A 388 -14.25 16.26 -17.65
C PRO A 388 -12.94 15.80 -17.00
N ALA A 389 -12.90 14.65 -16.33
CA ALA A 389 -11.68 14.11 -15.72
C ALA A 389 -10.56 13.86 -16.75
N LEU A 390 -10.92 13.57 -18.01
CA LEU A 390 -9.97 13.35 -19.10
C LEU A 390 -9.05 14.56 -19.32
N ALA A 391 -9.60 15.77 -19.22
CA ALA A 391 -8.83 17.01 -19.40
C ALA A 391 -7.79 17.23 -18.29
N GLN A 392 -7.98 16.58 -17.13
CA GLN A 392 -7.12 16.71 -15.96
C GLN A 392 -6.02 15.64 -15.90
N ALA A 393 -6.01 14.67 -16.81
CA ALA A 393 -5.07 13.53 -16.78
C ALA A 393 -3.59 13.93 -16.75
N GLY A 394 -3.25 15.12 -17.27
CA GLY A 394 -1.90 15.68 -17.17
C GLY A 394 -1.37 15.79 -15.73
N LYS A 395 -2.25 16.08 -14.76
CA LYS A 395 -1.91 16.14 -13.32
C LYS A 395 -1.32 14.82 -12.80
N LEU A 396 -1.75 13.67 -13.35
CA LEU A 396 -1.20 12.37 -12.95
C LEU A 396 0.24 12.20 -13.43
N VAL A 397 0.56 12.68 -14.64
CA VAL A 397 1.94 12.69 -15.14
C VAL A 397 2.79 13.63 -14.31
N GLU A 398 2.23 14.79 -13.94
CA GLU A 398 2.92 15.77 -13.12
C GLU A 398 3.22 15.25 -11.71
N ALA A 399 2.47 14.27 -11.20
CA ALA A 399 2.68 13.63 -9.91
C ALA A 399 3.84 12.61 -9.90
N ILE A 400 4.42 12.30 -11.07
CA ILE A 400 5.48 11.31 -11.18
C ILE A 400 6.81 11.93 -10.77
N ARG A 401 7.55 11.21 -9.93
CA ARG A 401 8.90 11.56 -9.49
C ARG A 401 9.86 10.47 -9.93
N LYS A 402 10.94 10.85 -10.59
CA LYS A 402 12.04 9.94 -10.89
C LYS A 402 13.02 9.94 -9.74
N LEU A 403 13.42 8.75 -9.31
CA LEU A 403 14.51 8.55 -8.38
C LEU A 403 15.39 7.39 -8.84
N GLU A 404 16.69 7.66 -9.02
CA GLU A 404 17.64 6.75 -9.69
C GLU A 404 17.12 6.27 -11.07
N LEU A 405 16.75 4.99 -11.18
CA LEU A 405 16.20 4.35 -12.39
C LEU A 405 14.69 4.10 -12.29
N ASP A 406 14.08 4.42 -11.15
CA ASP A 406 12.69 4.12 -10.84
C ASP A 406 11.81 5.37 -10.88
N TYR A 407 10.51 5.13 -11.06
CA TYR A 407 9.48 6.14 -11.28
C TYR A 407 8.34 5.89 -10.32
N TRP A 408 8.01 6.93 -9.56
CA TRP A 408 7.14 6.85 -8.40
C TRP A 408 5.98 7.81 -8.55
N PHE A 409 4.76 7.30 -8.39
CA PHE A 409 3.57 8.14 -8.40
C PHE A 409 3.33 8.68 -6.99
N VAL A 410 3.67 9.94 -6.78
CA VAL A 410 3.54 10.60 -5.47
C VAL A 410 2.21 11.33 -5.45
N SER A 411 1.25 10.80 -4.70
CA SER A 411 -0.06 11.42 -4.54
C SER A 411 -0.08 12.24 -3.26
N ALA A 412 -0.24 13.55 -3.36
CA ALA A 412 -0.53 14.39 -2.22
C ALA A 412 -2.05 14.37 -1.96
N SER A 413 -2.45 14.05 -0.73
CA SER A 413 -3.79 14.36 -0.23
C SER A 413 -3.69 14.77 1.25
N GLU A 414 -4.78 15.25 1.85
CA GLU A 414 -4.78 15.54 3.30
C GLU A 414 -4.37 14.31 4.15
N GLU A 415 -4.64 13.10 3.63
CA GLU A 415 -4.34 11.80 4.23
C GLU A 415 -3.00 11.18 3.78
N ILE A 416 -2.44 11.63 2.64
CA ILE A 416 -1.21 11.08 2.07
C ILE A 416 -0.19 12.21 1.97
N PRO A 417 0.79 12.27 2.89
CA PRO A 417 1.84 13.28 2.91
C PRO A 417 2.70 13.27 1.64
N ASP A 418 3.27 14.43 1.32
CA ASP A 418 4.21 14.56 0.20
C ASP A 418 5.39 13.59 0.35
N GLY A 419 5.73 12.91 -0.76
CA GLY A 419 6.80 11.91 -0.81
C GLY A 419 6.36 10.48 -0.48
N VAL A 420 5.11 10.26 -0.11
CA VAL A 420 4.53 8.91 0.08
C VAL A 420 3.93 8.40 -1.23
N VAL A 421 4.13 7.11 -1.48
CA VAL A 421 3.66 6.37 -2.66
C VAL A 421 2.81 5.20 -2.18
N ASP A 422 1.56 5.12 -2.61
CA ASP A 422 0.71 3.94 -2.41
C ASP A 422 0.80 3.03 -3.64
N THR A 423 1.15 1.76 -3.46
CA THR A 423 1.33 0.79 -4.55
C THR A 423 0.04 0.55 -5.32
N ARG A 424 -1.10 0.41 -4.65
CA ARG A 424 -2.37 0.10 -5.32
C ARG A 424 -2.87 1.32 -6.10
N LEU A 425 -2.78 2.51 -5.52
CA LEU A 425 -3.09 3.77 -6.17
C LEU A 425 -2.16 4.02 -7.35
N SER A 426 -0.87 3.74 -7.21
CA SER A 426 0.12 3.85 -8.30
C SER A 426 -0.22 2.93 -9.47
N ILE A 427 -0.58 1.66 -9.20
CA ILE A 427 -1.02 0.73 -10.24
C ILE A 427 -2.31 1.22 -10.91
N ARG A 428 -3.28 1.71 -10.13
CA ARG A 428 -4.54 2.28 -10.65
C ARG A 428 -4.27 3.50 -11.55
N ALA A 429 -3.43 4.44 -11.10
CA ALA A 429 -3.03 5.61 -11.87
C ALA A 429 -2.32 5.21 -13.18
N ALA A 430 -1.35 4.30 -13.09
CA ALA A 430 -0.61 3.78 -14.23
C ALA A 430 -1.53 3.09 -15.24
N ARG A 431 -2.50 2.30 -14.77
CA ARG A 431 -3.51 1.65 -15.62
C ARG A 431 -4.36 2.67 -16.39
N GLN A 432 -4.79 3.75 -15.73
CA GLN A 432 -5.50 4.83 -16.41
C GLN A 432 -4.62 5.53 -17.44
N LEU A 433 -3.34 5.79 -17.12
CA LEU A 433 -2.39 6.38 -18.07
C LEU A 433 -2.14 5.47 -19.28
N LEU A 434 -1.93 4.17 -19.09
CA LEU A 434 -1.77 3.21 -20.19
C LEU A 434 -2.99 3.24 -21.13
N ARG A 435 -4.19 3.14 -20.55
CA ARG A 435 -5.45 3.19 -21.29
C ARG A 435 -5.58 4.50 -22.09
N LEU A 436 -5.33 5.64 -21.45
CA LEU A 436 -5.39 6.94 -22.12
C LEU A 436 -4.35 7.07 -23.23
N GLY A 437 -3.15 6.52 -23.04
CA GLY A 437 -2.11 6.49 -24.07
C GLY A 437 -2.55 5.72 -25.32
N GLU A 438 -3.22 4.58 -25.13
CA GLU A 438 -3.81 3.78 -26.21
C GLU A 438 -4.98 4.49 -26.89
N GLU A 439 -5.95 4.99 -26.11
CA GLU A 439 -7.18 5.61 -26.63
C GLU A 439 -6.92 6.94 -27.36
N THR A 440 -5.99 7.75 -26.84
CA THR A 440 -5.69 9.09 -27.40
C THR A 440 -4.49 9.09 -28.34
N ALA A 441 -3.81 7.96 -28.50
CA ALA A 441 -2.53 7.84 -29.20
C ALA A 441 -1.47 8.83 -28.68
N THR A 442 -1.46 9.11 -27.37
CA THR A 442 -0.50 10.02 -26.72
C THR A 442 0.60 9.20 -26.02
N PRO A 443 1.81 9.08 -26.60
CA PRO A 443 2.84 8.18 -26.07
C PRO A 443 3.28 8.51 -24.64
N LEU A 444 3.17 9.79 -24.25
CA LEU A 444 3.53 10.26 -22.90
C LEU A 444 2.81 9.47 -21.80
N TYR A 445 1.52 9.16 -21.98
CA TYR A 445 0.75 8.44 -20.96
C TYR A 445 1.14 6.97 -20.91
N SER A 446 1.39 6.33 -22.06
CA SER A 446 1.91 4.95 -22.09
C SER A 446 3.28 4.86 -21.43
N ILE A 447 4.19 5.80 -21.73
CA ILE A 447 5.52 5.92 -21.10
C ILE A 447 5.38 6.02 -19.58
N ALA A 448 4.54 6.93 -19.12
CA ALA A 448 4.31 7.17 -17.70
C ALA A 448 3.77 5.93 -16.98
N GLY A 449 2.75 5.28 -17.55
CA GLY A 449 2.14 4.08 -16.98
C GLY A 449 3.10 2.88 -16.92
N GLN A 450 3.83 2.61 -18.01
CA GLN A 450 4.85 1.55 -18.04
C GLN A 450 5.97 1.82 -17.03
N ALA A 451 6.43 3.06 -16.92
CA ALA A 451 7.51 3.44 -16.01
C ALA A 451 7.14 3.21 -14.53
N ILE A 452 5.92 3.59 -14.13
CA ILE A 452 5.42 3.37 -12.77
C ILE A 452 5.33 1.87 -12.47
N ILE A 453 4.61 1.11 -13.30
CA ILE A 453 4.42 -0.32 -13.03
C ILE A 453 5.75 -1.06 -13.05
N GLY A 454 6.61 -0.84 -14.06
CA GLY A 454 7.92 -1.51 -14.12
C GLY A 454 8.77 -1.24 -12.87
N SER A 455 8.71 -0.02 -12.33
CA SER A 455 9.39 0.33 -11.07
C SER A 455 8.83 -0.46 -9.88
N LEU A 456 7.51 -0.57 -9.76
CA LEU A 456 6.87 -1.37 -8.71
C LEU A 456 7.19 -2.87 -8.84
N LEU A 457 7.17 -3.42 -10.05
CA LEU A 457 7.46 -4.84 -10.30
C LEU A 457 8.91 -5.20 -9.93
N ARG A 458 9.87 -4.27 -10.09
CA ARG A 458 11.26 -4.46 -9.64
C ARG A 458 11.39 -4.56 -8.12
N GLN A 459 10.46 -4.00 -7.35
CA GLN A 459 10.42 -4.12 -5.89
C GLN A 459 9.81 -5.45 -5.41
N ALA A 460 9.27 -6.26 -6.32
CA ALA A 460 8.64 -7.51 -5.95
C ALA A 460 9.66 -8.52 -5.41
N ASP A 461 9.39 -9.08 -4.24
CA ASP A 461 10.26 -10.08 -3.61
C ASP A 461 10.22 -11.44 -4.34
N LEU A 462 10.77 -12.50 -3.72
CA LEU A 462 10.80 -13.85 -4.30
C LEU A 462 9.40 -14.47 -4.49
N ASN A 463 8.41 -14.02 -3.71
CA ASN A 463 7.02 -14.45 -3.80
C ASN A 463 6.17 -13.56 -4.72
N ALA A 464 6.82 -12.61 -5.41
CA ALA A 464 6.19 -11.56 -6.19
C ALA A 464 5.31 -10.60 -5.37
N ALA A 465 5.48 -10.59 -4.04
CA ALA A 465 4.82 -9.65 -3.16
C ALA A 465 5.49 -8.28 -3.24
N ILE A 466 4.71 -7.21 -3.24
CA ILE A 466 5.17 -5.82 -3.37
C ILE A 466 4.75 -5.06 -2.10
N PRO A 467 5.62 -4.24 -1.49
CA PRO A 467 5.25 -3.36 -0.38
C PRO A 467 3.97 -2.56 -0.65
N ALA A 468 3.13 -2.33 0.36
CA ALA A 468 1.90 -1.55 0.18
C ALA A 468 2.16 -0.08 -0.17
N GLY A 469 3.29 0.46 0.29
CA GLY A 469 3.72 1.79 -0.09
C GLY A 469 5.23 1.97 -0.08
N PHE A 470 5.63 3.18 -0.44
CA PHE A 470 7.02 3.62 -0.41
C PHE A 470 7.13 5.06 0.07
N SER A 471 8.22 5.38 0.74
CA SER A 471 8.57 6.75 1.12
C SER A 471 9.81 7.19 0.35
N LEU A 472 9.69 8.31 -0.36
CA LEU A 472 10.77 8.94 -1.11
C LEU A 472 11.46 9.98 -0.22
N LEU A 473 12.44 9.53 0.55
CA LEU A 473 13.20 10.36 1.48
C LEU A 473 14.68 10.32 1.11
N ASP A 474 15.36 11.46 1.20
CA ASP A 474 16.82 11.58 1.04
C ASP A 474 17.42 11.02 -0.25
N GLY A 475 16.68 11.10 -1.36
CA GLY A 475 17.15 10.58 -2.64
C GLY A 475 17.17 9.03 -2.71
N GLY A 476 16.56 8.34 -1.74
CA GLY A 476 16.34 6.91 -1.74
C GLY A 476 14.87 6.53 -1.63
N VAL A 477 14.59 5.23 -1.84
CA VAL A 477 13.25 4.65 -1.68
C VAL A 477 13.25 3.69 -0.52
N GLN A 478 12.31 3.89 0.39
CA GLN A 478 12.04 2.95 1.49
C GLN A 478 10.68 2.32 1.29
N SER A 479 10.59 1.00 1.50
CA SER A 479 9.31 0.29 1.53
C SER A 479 8.56 0.63 2.81
N ALA A 480 7.26 0.87 2.71
CA ALA A 480 6.36 1.17 3.83
C ALA A 480 5.16 0.23 3.81
N GLY A 481 4.61 -0.05 5.00
CA GLY A 481 3.43 -0.89 5.20
C GLY A 481 3.64 -2.40 4.96
N GLU A 482 2.58 -3.17 5.19
CA GLU A 482 2.54 -4.60 4.88
C GLU A 482 2.67 -4.84 3.37
N LYS A 483 3.13 -6.02 2.97
CA LYS A 483 3.23 -6.34 1.54
C LYS A 483 1.88 -6.82 1.01
N TYR A 484 1.52 -6.35 -0.18
CA TYR A 484 0.50 -7.02 -0.97
C TYR A 484 1.06 -8.32 -1.54
N ASP A 485 0.40 -9.43 -1.21
CA ASP A 485 0.62 -10.69 -1.88
C ASP A 485 0.23 -10.60 -3.35
N ALA A 486 0.85 -11.43 -4.18
CA ALA A 486 0.68 -11.35 -5.63
C ALA A 486 -0.79 -11.49 -6.06
N GLU A 487 -1.58 -12.35 -5.40
CA GLU A 487 -3.01 -12.54 -5.67
C GLU A 487 -3.87 -11.30 -5.40
N GLN A 488 -3.40 -10.36 -4.57
CA GLN A 488 -4.12 -9.10 -4.31
C GLN A 488 -3.91 -8.07 -5.42
N LEU A 489 -2.74 -8.11 -6.08
CA LEU A 489 -2.39 -7.21 -7.18
C LEU A 489 -2.69 -7.81 -8.56
N TYR A 490 -2.84 -9.13 -8.64
CA TYR A 490 -3.05 -9.88 -9.87
C TYR A 490 -4.16 -9.31 -10.78
N PRO A 491 -5.40 -9.03 -10.31
CA PRO A 491 -6.44 -8.48 -11.19
C PRO A 491 -6.20 -7.04 -11.64
N LEU A 492 -5.24 -6.33 -11.01
CA LEU A 492 -4.85 -4.98 -11.41
C LEU A 492 -3.73 -4.98 -12.44
N LEU A 493 -2.87 -6.01 -12.45
CA LEU A 493 -1.67 -6.10 -13.28
C LEU A 493 -1.83 -7.01 -14.50
N VAL A 494 -2.66 -8.05 -14.39
CA VAL A 494 -2.77 -9.12 -15.39
C VAL A 494 -4.18 -9.18 -15.94
N ASP A 495 -4.29 -9.15 -17.27
CA ASP A 495 -5.52 -9.56 -17.94
C ASP A 495 -5.60 -11.10 -17.98
N ALA A 496 -6.39 -11.66 -17.07
CA ALA A 496 -6.50 -13.09 -16.86
C ALA A 496 -7.90 -13.58 -17.28
N PRO A 497 -8.04 -14.21 -18.46
CA PRO A 497 -9.35 -14.51 -19.04
C PRO A 497 -10.18 -15.49 -18.20
N TYR A 498 -9.53 -16.34 -17.39
CA TYR A 498 -10.18 -17.29 -16.48
C TYR A 498 -10.36 -16.76 -15.05
N TYR A 499 -9.97 -15.52 -14.77
CA TYR A 499 -10.23 -14.89 -13.48
C TYR A 499 -11.69 -14.43 -13.40
N PRO A 500 -12.40 -14.63 -12.28
CA PRO A 500 -13.81 -14.24 -12.17
C PRO A 500 -14.02 -12.75 -12.35
N ARG A 501 -14.99 -12.37 -13.18
CA ARG A 501 -15.32 -10.98 -13.46
C ARG A 501 -16.81 -10.74 -13.65
N ALA A 502 -17.22 -9.50 -13.40
CA ALA A 502 -18.55 -9.01 -13.74
C ALA A 502 -18.58 -8.61 -15.21
N ILE A 503 -19.66 -9.00 -15.89
CA ILE A 503 -19.90 -8.70 -17.31
C ILE A 503 -21.28 -8.08 -17.39
N SER A 504 -21.32 -6.78 -17.68
CA SER A 504 -22.60 -6.07 -17.81
C SER A 504 -23.26 -6.32 -19.15
N TYR A 505 -24.58 -6.50 -19.11
CA TYR A 505 -25.45 -6.53 -20.28
C TYR A 505 -26.49 -5.41 -20.24
N TYR A 506 -26.21 -4.35 -19.46
CA TYR A 506 -27.09 -3.21 -19.23
C TYR A 506 -27.71 -2.66 -20.54
N ARG A 507 -26.86 -2.38 -21.54
CA ARG A 507 -27.30 -1.86 -22.85
C ARG A 507 -27.92 -2.91 -23.78
N SER A 508 -27.56 -4.18 -23.58
CA SER A 508 -27.85 -5.24 -24.55
C SER A 508 -29.15 -5.99 -24.24
N ILE A 509 -29.58 -6.01 -22.97
CA ILE A 509 -30.79 -6.71 -22.52
C ILE A 509 -31.75 -5.74 -21.85
N THR A 510 -31.42 -5.34 -20.62
CA THR A 510 -32.18 -4.40 -19.79
C THR A 510 -31.28 -3.94 -18.63
N PRO A 511 -31.48 -2.73 -18.08
CA PRO A 511 -30.82 -2.28 -16.87
C PRO A 511 -30.85 -3.34 -15.75
N GLY A 512 -29.73 -3.51 -15.04
CA GLY A 512 -29.58 -4.52 -13.98
C GLY A 512 -29.30 -5.95 -14.48
N THR A 513 -29.07 -6.16 -15.79
CA THR A 513 -28.67 -7.47 -16.31
C THR A 513 -27.15 -7.57 -16.40
N TRP A 514 -26.58 -8.58 -15.74
CA TRP A 514 -25.14 -8.82 -15.72
C TRP A 514 -24.85 -10.27 -15.37
N ALA A 515 -23.61 -10.71 -15.60
CA ALA A 515 -23.14 -12.03 -15.21
C ALA A 515 -21.85 -11.97 -14.40
N TRP A 516 -21.70 -12.91 -13.46
CA TRP A 516 -20.43 -13.24 -12.82
C TRP A 516 -19.90 -14.53 -13.44
N ALA A 517 -18.75 -14.47 -14.10
CA ALA A 517 -18.19 -15.60 -14.84
C ALA A 517 -16.66 -15.61 -14.84
N ALA A 518 -16.08 -16.81 -14.92
CA ALA A 518 -14.65 -17.06 -15.04
C ALA A 518 -14.34 -17.68 -16.41
N SER A 519 -14.61 -16.95 -17.50
CA SER A 519 -14.52 -17.48 -18.87
C SER A 519 -13.81 -16.48 -19.79
N PRO A 520 -12.92 -16.90 -20.71
CA PRO A 520 -12.28 -16.00 -21.67
C PRO A 520 -13.29 -15.20 -22.47
N GLN A 521 -14.37 -15.86 -22.89
CA GLN A 521 -15.47 -15.21 -23.59
C GLN A 521 -16.80 -15.71 -23.04
N PHE A 522 -17.53 -14.80 -22.41
CA PHE A 522 -18.91 -15.00 -22.00
C PHE A 522 -19.78 -13.96 -22.72
N ALA A 523 -20.41 -14.38 -23.81
CA ALA A 523 -21.08 -13.49 -24.74
C ALA A 523 -22.59 -13.76 -24.79
N MET A 524 -23.35 -12.76 -25.24
CA MET A 524 -24.79 -12.87 -25.39
C MET A 524 -25.22 -12.58 -26.83
N SER A 525 -26.23 -13.31 -27.30
CA SER A 525 -26.93 -13.05 -28.55
C SER A 525 -28.43 -13.25 -28.41
N ARG A 526 -29.19 -12.66 -29.33
CA ARG A 526 -30.63 -12.94 -29.51
C ARG A 526 -30.81 -13.78 -30.76
N SER A 527 -31.57 -14.87 -30.64
CA SER A 527 -31.86 -15.80 -31.72
C SER A 527 -33.36 -16.06 -31.77
N GLY A 528 -34.10 -15.24 -32.51
CA GLY A 528 -35.56 -15.28 -32.52
C GLY A 528 -36.13 -14.91 -31.15
N GLU A 529 -36.96 -15.79 -30.58
CA GLU A 529 -37.53 -15.64 -29.22
C GLU A 529 -36.56 -16.08 -28.11
N ALA A 530 -35.35 -16.53 -28.46
CA ALA A 530 -34.36 -17.01 -27.49
C ALA A 530 -33.31 -15.95 -27.14
N LEU A 531 -32.99 -15.85 -25.85
CA LEU A 531 -31.77 -15.20 -25.35
C LEU A 531 -30.71 -16.27 -25.13
N VAL A 532 -29.54 -16.13 -25.75
CA VAL A 532 -28.49 -17.16 -25.72
C VAL A 532 -27.21 -16.57 -25.15
N PHE A 533 -26.71 -17.16 -24.08
CA PHE A 533 -25.37 -16.91 -23.57
C PHE A 533 -24.44 -18.02 -24.02
N THR A 534 -23.23 -17.69 -24.43
CA THR A 534 -22.18 -18.64 -24.79
C THR A 534 -20.98 -18.43 -23.90
N ALA A 535 -20.44 -19.51 -23.35
CA ALA A 535 -19.26 -19.52 -22.51
C ALA A 535 -18.15 -20.35 -23.19
N ASP A 536 -16.97 -19.78 -23.27
CA ASP A 536 -15.76 -20.50 -23.66
C ASP A 536 -15.09 -21.03 -22.40
N TYR A 537 -14.82 -22.34 -22.32
CA TYR A 537 -14.16 -22.93 -21.15
C TYR A 537 -13.55 -24.29 -21.49
N PRO A 538 -12.51 -24.76 -20.78
CA PRO A 538 -11.84 -26.00 -21.11
C PRO A 538 -12.77 -27.22 -20.98
N VAL A 539 -12.75 -28.07 -22.00
CA VAL A 539 -13.49 -29.34 -22.00
C VAL A 539 -13.12 -30.18 -20.77
N GLY A 540 -14.11 -30.84 -20.18
CA GLY A 540 -13.96 -31.66 -18.98
C GLY A 540 -14.06 -30.88 -17.66
N ASN A 541 -14.05 -29.54 -17.71
CA ASN A 541 -14.14 -28.70 -16.52
C ASN A 541 -15.57 -28.17 -16.31
N ALA A 542 -15.89 -27.86 -15.06
CA ALA A 542 -17.16 -27.24 -14.69
C ALA A 542 -16.99 -25.72 -14.55
N HIS A 543 -17.91 -24.97 -15.15
CA HIS A 543 -18.03 -23.52 -15.02
C HIS A 543 -19.34 -23.18 -14.30
N TYR A 544 -19.30 -22.22 -13.39
CA TYR A 544 -20.43 -21.89 -12.51
C TYR A 544 -20.92 -20.44 -12.69
N PRO A 545 -21.37 -20.02 -13.89
CA PRO A 545 -21.80 -18.65 -14.09
C PRO A 545 -23.08 -18.34 -13.31
N THR A 546 -23.13 -17.12 -12.77
CA THR A 546 -24.35 -16.53 -12.20
C THR A 546 -24.80 -15.41 -13.11
N ILE A 547 -26.09 -15.35 -13.46
CA ILE A 547 -26.65 -14.30 -14.32
C ILE A 547 -27.82 -13.65 -13.59
N SER A 548 -27.76 -12.33 -13.41
CA SER A 548 -28.80 -11.50 -12.79
C SER A 548 -29.57 -10.73 -13.86
N GLY A 549 -30.81 -10.32 -13.57
CA GLY A 549 -31.67 -9.56 -14.48
C GLY A 549 -32.41 -10.41 -15.53
N ILE A 550 -32.46 -11.73 -15.35
CA ILE A 550 -33.18 -12.64 -16.25
C ILE A 550 -34.68 -12.59 -15.93
N ARG A 551 -35.49 -12.22 -16.93
CA ARG A 551 -36.96 -12.28 -16.83
C ARG A 551 -37.46 -13.73 -16.79
N PRO A 552 -38.65 -14.01 -16.21
CA PRO A 552 -39.27 -15.32 -16.29
C PRO A 552 -39.35 -15.82 -17.73
N PHE A 553 -38.97 -17.08 -17.93
CA PHE A 553 -38.90 -17.76 -19.23
C PHE A 553 -39.70 -19.07 -19.18
N ARG A 554 -40.08 -19.60 -20.36
CA ARG A 554 -40.83 -20.85 -20.49
C ARG A 554 -39.96 -22.09 -20.32
N ALA A 555 -38.77 -22.08 -20.91
CA ALA A 555 -37.81 -23.18 -20.82
C ALA A 555 -36.37 -22.68 -20.89
N ILE A 556 -35.45 -23.42 -20.29
CA ILE A 556 -34.01 -23.24 -20.47
C ILE A 556 -33.43 -24.48 -21.14
N GLN A 557 -32.52 -24.25 -22.08
CA GLN A 557 -31.77 -25.30 -22.72
C GLN A 557 -30.29 -25.19 -22.39
N LEU A 558 -29.74 -26.32 -21.93
CA LEU A 558 -28.30 -26.57 -21.84
C LEU A 558 -28.02 -27.73 -22.81
N TYR A 559 -26.96 -27.66 -23.62
CA TYR A 559 -26.67 -28.66 -24.66
C TYR A 559 -27.83 -28.94 -25.64
N ASN A 560 -28.61 -27.90 -25.98
CA ASN A 560 -29.79 -28.00 -26.87
C ASN A 560 -30.91 -28.94 -26.38
N ILE A 561 -30.94 -29.29 -25.09
CA ILE A 561 -32.04 -30.05 -24.48
C ILE A 561 -32.67 -29.24 -23.35
N ASN A 562 -33.97 -29.40 -23.13
CA ASN A 562 -34.66 -28.72 -22.04
C ASN A 562 -34.21 -29.32 -20.70
N TYR A 563 -33.77 -28.47 -19.77
CA TYR A 563 -33.41 -28.86 -18.41
C TYR A 563 -34.54 -28.51 -17.45
N ASN A 564 -34.76 -29.39 -16.46
CA ASN A 564 -35.62 -29.08 -15.32
C ASN A 564 -34.81 -28.34 -14.25
N MET A 565 -35.47 -27.40 -13.58
CA MET A 565 -34.87 -26.67 -12.46
C MET A 565 -34.67 -27.62 -11.27
N ASP A 566 -33.50 -27.55 -10.63
CA ASP A 566 -33.20 -28.33 -9.43
C ASP A 566 -32.32 -27.51 -8.47
N PRO A 567 -32.78 -27.16 -7.26
CA PRO A 567 -31.96 -26.49 -6.26
C PRO A 567 -30.70 -27.27 -5.84
N SER A 568 -30.66 -28.59 -6.06
CA SER A 568 -29.54 -29.47 -5.74
C SER A 568 -28.56 -29.70 -6.90
N PHE A 569 -28.70 -28.95 -8.01
CA PHE A 569 -27.98 -29.19 -9.27
C PHE A 569 -26.45 -29.32 -9.12
N GLU A 570 -25.84 -28.63 -8.16
CA GLU A 570 -24.38 -28.66 -7.94
C GLU A 570 -23.85 -29.99 -7.38
N ARG A 571 -24.72 -30.82 -6.79
CA ARG A 571 -24.36 -32.12 -6.19
C ARG A 571 -24.11 -33.20 -7.23
N TYR A 572 -24.72 -33.09 -8.40
CA TYR A 572 -24.60 -34.09 -9.46
C TYR A 572 -23.34 -33.87 -10.29
N ASN A 573 -22.80 -34.93 -10.89
CA ASN A 573 -21.74 -34.83 -11.89
C ASN A 573 -22.29 -34.49 -13.29
N SER A 574 -23.26 -33.58 -13.35
CA SER A 574 -23.90 -33.12 -14.58
C SER A 574 -24.11 -31.61 -14.52
N ALA A 575 -24.46 -31.03 -15.66
CA ALA A 575 -24.98 -29.67 -15.69
C ALA A 575 -26.35 -29.57 -15.01
N GLY A 576 -26.72 -28.35 -14.68
CA GLY A 576 -28.04 -28.03 -14.18
C GLY A 576 -28.11 -26.55 -13.79
N TYR A 577 -29.26 -26.14 -13.27
CA TYR A 577 -29.49 -24.76 -12.90
C TYR A 577 -30.52 -24.64 -11.78
N PHE A 578 -30.45 -23.50 -11.09
CA PHE A 578 -31.49 -23.03 -10.18
C PHE A 578 -31.85 -21.58 -10.52
N TYR A 579 -33.14 -21.29 -10.66
CA TYR A 579 -33.64 -19.95 -10.99
C TYR A 579 -34.45 -19.37 -9.83
N LYS A 580 -33.92 -18.32 -9.21
CA LYS A 580 -34.56 -17.57 -8.12
C LYS A 580 -35.47 -16.50 -8.73
N ARG A 581 -36.68 -16.93 -9.11
CA ARG A 581 -37.64 -16.13 -9.90
C ARG A 581 -37.99 -14.76 -9.29
N SER A 582 -38.06 -14.65 -7.97
CA SER A 582 -38.39 -13.39 -7.28
C SER A 582 -37.35 -12.30 -7.49
N GLU A 583 -36.11 -12.69 -7.83
CA GLU A 583 -34.97 -11.78 -7.95
C GLU A 583 -34.40 -11.74 -9.37
N GLY A 584 -34.91 -12.59 -10.27
CA GLY A 584 -34.40 -12.66 -11.64
C GLY A 584 -32.96 -13.14 -11.74
N VAL A 585 -32.51 -13.98 -10.78
CA VAL A 585 -31.15 -14.52 -10.73
C VAL A 585 -31.17 -16.01 -11.09
N ILE A 586 -30.28 -16.40 -12.00
CA ILE A 586 -30.03 -17.80 -12.35
C ILE A 586 -28.61 -18.21 -11.99
N TYR A 587 -28.53 -19.37 -11.34
CA TYR A 587 -27.29 -20.07 -11.03
C TYR A 587 -27.18 -21.26 -11.97
N VAL A 588 -26.05 -21.41 -12.65
CA VAL A 588 -25.86 -22.47 -13.65
C VAL A 588 -24.57 -23.21 -13.32
N LYS A 589 -24.59 -24.53 -13.53
CA LYS A 589 -23.38 -25.35 -13.66
C LYS A 589 -23.32 -25.86 -15.09
N LEU A 590 -22.27 -25.47 -15.81
CA LEU A 590 -21.96 -25.99 -17.14
C LEU A 590 -20.80 -26.99 -17.02
N SER A 591 -21.04 -28.25 -17.36
CA SER A 591 -19.96 -29.23 -17.54
C SER A 591 -19.51 -29.19 -19.01
N HIS A 592 -18.38 -28.56 -19.31
CA HIS A 592 -17.99 -28.34 -20.70
C HIS A 592 -17.68 -29.65 -21.43
N ARG A 593 -18.48 -29.95 -22.46
CA ARG A 593 -18.30 -31.10 -23.37
C ARG A 593 -17.69 -30.65 -24.70
N ALA A 594 -17.90 -29.38 -25.03
CA ALA A 594 -17.20 -28.65 -26.07
C ALA A 594 -16.48 -27.43 -25.45
N ASP A 595 -15.55 -26.89 -26.22
CA ASP A 595 -14.85 -25.63 -25.94
C ASP A 595 -15.81 -24.45 -25.77
N LYS A 596 -16.96 -24.50 -26.46
CA LYS A 596 -18.05 -23.53 -26.35
C LYS A 596 -19.35 -24.20 -25.94
N GLU A 597 -19.94 -23.70 -24.86
CA GLU A 597 -21.26 -24.15 -24.38
C GLU A 597 -22.27 -23.01 -24.36
N SER A 598 -23.55 -23.36 -24.53
CA SER A 598 -24.63 -22.37 -24.60
C SER A 598 -25.70 -22.57 -23.52
N ILE A 599 -26.13 -21.45 -22.94
CA ILE A 599 -27.32 -21.34 -22.07
C ILE A 599 -28.39 -20.61 -22.88
N ARG A 600 -29.48 -21.30 -23.25
CA ARG A 600 -30.56 -20.69 -24.05
C ARG A 600 -31.82 -20.53 -23.21
N PHE A 601 -32.31 -19.31 -23.08
CA PHE A 601 -33.60 -18.99 -22.46
C PHE A 601 -34.65 -18.85 -23.55
N ILE A 602 -35.73 -19.61 -23.46
CA ILE A 602 -36.87 -19.57 -24.37
C ILE A 602 -38.02 -18.84 -23.68
N TYR A 603 -38.42 -17.69 -24.21
CA TYR A 603 -39.48 -16.86 -23.65
C TYR A 603 -40.88 -17.27 -24.09
#